data_AF-A0A1W1Y1B8-F1
#
_entry.id   AF-A0A1W1Y1B8-F1
#
_cell.length_a   1.000
_cell.length_b   1.000
_cell.length_c   1.000
_cell.angle_alpha   90.00
_cell.angle_beta   90.00
_cell.angle_gamma   90.00
#
_symmetry.space_group_name_H-M   'P 1'
#
loop_
_entity.id
_entity.type
_entity.pdbx_description
1 polymer ?
#
loop_
_entity_poly.entity_id
_entity_poly.type
_entity_poly.pdbx_seq_one_letter_code
_entity_poly.pdbx_strand_id
1 'polypeptide(L)' 'MRGQENPQSSMFSYVSLEHRVPADHPLRRLRLLVDGILANMSTMFDERYSHTGRPSIPPEHLLRALLLQILFTVRSE' A
#
# COMPACT_ATOMS: atom_id res chain seq x y z
N MET A 1 -2.53 -17.28 3.85
CA MET A 1 -1.46 -16.89 2.91
C MET A 1 -1.41 -15.37 2.79
N ARG A 2 -0.22 -14.79 2.62
CA ARG A 2 -0.07 -13.35 2.29
C ARG A 2 -0.45 -13.13 0.83
N GLY A 3 -1.24 -12.10 0.55
CA GLY A 3 -1.52 -11.68 -0.82
C GLY A 3 -0.28 -11.11 -1.50
N GLN A 4 -0.40 -10.88 -2.81
CA GLN A 4 0.60 -10.15 -3.59
C GLN A 4 0.03 -8.77 -3.91
N GLU A 5 0.89 -7.75 -3.92
CA GLU A 5 0.49 -6.46 -4.48
C GLU A 5 0.33 -6.64 -5.99
N ASN A 6 -0.91 -6.55 -6.47
CA ASN A 6 -1.16 -6.52 -7.89
C ASN A 6 -1.52 -5.08 -8.24
N PRO A 7 -0.63 -4.30 -8.88
CA PRO A 7 -0.99 -2.98 -9.37
C PRO A 7 -2.07 -3.17 -10.43
N GLN A 8 -3.34 -3.05 -10.01
CA GLN A 8 -4.48 -3.17 -10.90
C GLN A 8 -4.36 -2.08 -11.97
N SER A 9 -3.94 -2.46 -13.18
CA SER A 9 -4.04 -1.59 -14.34
C SER A 9 -5.53 -1.34 -14.61
N SER A 10 -5.88 -0.06 -14.82
CA SER A 10 -7.24 0.45 -14.94
C SER A 10 -8.18 -0.47 -15.72
N MET A 11 -9.04 -1.20 -15.02
CA MET A 11 -10.21 -1.82 -15.64
C MET A 11 -11.38 -0.85 -15.49
N PHE A 12 -11.76 -0.25 -16.61
CA PHE A 12 -12.94 0.58 -16.81
C PHE A 12 -13.05 1.85 -15.93
N SER A 13 -12.78 3.00 -16.55
CA SER A 13 -13.18 4.36 -16.13
C SER A 13 -12.21 5.18 -15.25
N TYR A 14 -11.56 6.12 -15.94
CA TYR A 14 -10.96 7.43 -15.59
C TYR A 14 -9.84 7.60 -14.54
N VAL A 15 -8.67 7.86 -15.14
CA VAL A 15 -7.47 8.54 -14.61
C VAL A 15 -6.71 7.72 -13.58
N SER A 16 -5.51 7.25 -13.94
CA SER A 16 -4.62 6.57 -13.00
C SER A 16 -4.33 7.51 -11.81
N LEU A 17 -4.18 6.94 -10.62
CA LEU A 17 -3.91 7.72 -9.41
C LEU A 17 -2.61 8.53 -9.54
N GLU A 18 -1.64 8.02 -10.29
CA GLU A 18 -0.39 8.70 -10.64
C GLU A 18 -0.62 10.00 -11.42
N HIS A 19 -1.72 10.11 -12.18
CA HIS A 19 -2.10 11.33 -12.88
C HIS A 19 -2.87 12.31 -11.97
N ARG A 20 -3.41 11.85 -10.83
CA ARG A 20 -4.14 12.71 -9.88
C ARG A 20 -3.24 13.36 -8.84
N VAL A 21 -2.10 12.74 -8.52
CA VAL A 21 -1.13 13.28 -7.56
C VAL A 21 -0.08 14.10 -8.30
N PRO A 22 0.08 15.41 -8.02
CA PRO A 22 1.10 16.25 -8.66
C PRO A 22 2.51 15.66 -8.57
N ALA A 23 3.35 15.95 -9.56
CA ALA A 23 4.72 15.42 -9.64
C ALA A 23 5.61 15.92 -8.48
N ASP A 24 5.35 17.12 -7.99
CA ASP A 24 6.03 17.79 -6.88
C ASP A 24 5.40 17.49 -5.51
N HIS A 25 4.32 16.70 -5.46
CA HIS A 25 3.60 16.42 -4.24
C HIS A 25 4.48 15.67 -3.21
N PRO A 26 4.51 16.09 -1.93
CA PRO A 26 5.39 15.50 -0.91
C PRO A 26 5.15 14.00 -0.69
N LEU A 27 3.93 13.51 -0.89
CA LEU A 27 3.62 12.07 -0.80
C LEU A 27 4.41 11.19 -1.77
N ARG A 28 4.90 11.72 -2.91
CA ARG A 28 5.74 10.93 -3.82
C ARG A 28 7.08 10.57 -3.18
N ARG A 29 7.71 11.53 -2.50
CA ARG A 29 8.94 11.27 -1.73
C ARG A 29 8.68 10.37 -0.53
N LEU A 30 7.58 10.62 0.19
CA LEU A 30 7.20 9.78 1.32
C LEU A 30 6.95 8.33 0.92
N ARG A 31 6.28 8.09 -0.23
CA ARG A 31 6.05 6.76 -0.78
C ARG A 31 7.35 5.99 -0.95
N LEU A 32 8.38 6.60 -1.54
CA LEU A 32 9.69 5.94 -1.72
C LEU A 32 10.31 5.50 -0.38
N LEU A 33 10.24 6.37 0.64
CA LEU A 33 10.77 6.06 1.97
C LEU A 33 9.98 4.92 2.64
N VAL A 34 8.65 5.00 2.59
CA VAL A 34 7.75 4.02 3.21
C VAL A 34 7.85 2.67 2.52
N ASP A 35 7.85 2.64 1.18
CA ASP A 35 8.00 1.41 0.40
C ASP A 35 9.34 0.73 0.74
N GLY A 36 10.43 1.50 0.92
CA GLY A 36 11.73 0.97 1.35
C GLY A 36 11.71 0.40 2.79
N ILE A 37 11.06 1.08 3.74
CA ILE A 37 10.89 0.58 5.11
C ILE A 37 10.10 -0.72 5.12
N LEU A 38 8.98 -0.76 4.39
CA LEU A 38 8.11 -1.92 4.31
C LEU A 38 8.79 -3.11 3.64
N ALA A 39 9.58 -2.88 2.60
CA ALA A 39 10.38 -3.92 1.97
C ALA A 39 11.35 -4.61 2.96
N ASN A 40 12.00 -3.84 3.85
CA ASN A 40 12.86 -4.37 4.89
C ASN A 40 12.11 -5.21 5.95
N MET A 41 10.78 -5.08 6.03
CA MET A 41 9.92 -5.85 6.94
C MET A 41 9.30 -7.09 6.27
N SER A 42 9.50 -7.31 4.98
CA SER A 42 8.79 -8.37 4.23
C SER A 42 8.96 -9.75 4.86
N THR A 43 10.19 -10.13 5.24
CA THR A 43 10.46 -11.43 5.87
C THR A 43 9.67 -11.61 7.17
N MET A 44 9.64 -10.58 8.02
CA MET A 44 8.88 -10.59 9.28
C MET A 44 7.38 -10.73 9.05
N PHE A 45 6.87 -10.14 7.97
CA PHE A 45 5.46 -10.31 7.60
C PHE A 45 5.19 -11.73 7.11
N ASP A 46 6.04 -12.27 6.25
CA ASP A 46 5.87 -13.60 5.66
C ASP A 46 5.83 -14.71 6.73
N GLU A 47 6.70 -14.62 7.74
CA GLU A 47 6.72 -15.56 8.88
C GLU A 47 5.41 -15.60 9.67
N ARG A 48 4.62 -14.51 9.66
CA ARG A 48 3.36 -14.41 10.42
C ARG A 48 2.15 -14.92 9.63
N TYR A 49 2.26 -15.11 8.32
CA TYR A 49 1.16 -15.56 7.49
C TYR A 49 1.08 -17.09 7.39
N SER A 50 -0.13 -17.65 7.56
CA SER A 50 -0.37 -19.06 7.28
C SER A 50 -0.02 -19.41 5.82
N HIS A 51 0.60 -20.57 5.60
CA HIS A 51 0.88 -21.10 4.26
C HIS A 51 -0.35 -21.66 3.54
N THR A 52 -1.51 -21.73 4.22
CA THR A 52 -2.76 -22.27 3.66
C THR A 52 -3.90 -21.23 3.70
N GLY A 53 -5.00 -21.56 3.02
CA GLY A 53 -6.22 -20.74 2.99
C GLY A 53 -6.19 -19.61 1.94
N ARG A 54 -7.22 -18.76 1.98
CA ARG A 54 -7.36 -17.62 1.04
C ARG A 54 -6.26 -16.59 1.30
N PRO A 55 -5.59 -16.06 0.26
CA PRO A 55 -4.67 -14.94 0.40
C PRO A 55 -5.35 -13.71 1.01
N SER A 56 -4.76 -13.13 2.05
CA SER A 56 -5.24 -11.88 2.65
C SER A 56 -4.74 -10.67 1.88
N ILE A 57 -5.24 -9.48 2.22
CA ILE A 57 -4.60 -8.22 1.84
C ILE A 57 -3.19 -8.17 2.49
N PRO A 58 -2.13 -7.77 1.75
CA PRO A 58 -0.80 -7.59 2.32
C PRO A 58 -0.78 -6.47 3.37
N PRO A 59 0.03 -6.59 4.44
CA PRO A 59 0.08 -5.59 5.50
C PRO A 59 0.55 -4.21 4.99
N GLU A 60 1.36 -4.16 3.94
CA GLU A 60 1.84 -2.91 3.32
C GLU A 60 0.71 -2.01 2.81
N HIS A 61 -0.35 -2.62 2.27
CA HIS A 61 -1.51 -1.85 1.80
C HIS A 61 -2.22 -1.18 2.97
N LEU A 62 -2.41 -1.92 4.07
CA LEU A 62 -3.08 -1.40 5.27
C LEU A 62 -2.25 -0.32 5.95
N LEU A 63 -0.93 -0.54 6.05
CA LEU A 63 -0.01 0.42 6.66
C LEU A 63 0.09 1.72 5.85
N ARG A 64 0.13 1.64 4.52
CA ARG A 64 0.11 2.83 3.64
C ARG A 64 -1.22 3.59 3.76
N ALA A 65 -2.35 2.89 3.80
CA ALA A 65 -3.65 3.50 4.02
C ALA A 65 -3.73 4.21 5.37
N LEU A 66 -3.28 3.55 6.44
CA LEU A 66 -3.25 4.11 7.79
C LEU A 66 -2.35 5.34 7.89
N LEU A 67 -1.20 5.34 7.22
CA LEU A 67 -0.34 6.51 7.15
C LEU A 67 -1.05 7.70 6.49
N LEU A 68 -1.76 7.48 5.39
CA LEU A 68 -2.55 8.53 4.74
C LEU A 68 -3.68 9.02 5.65
N GLN A 69 -4.36 8.12 6.35
CA GLN A 69 -5.39 8.48 7.33
C GLN A 69 -4.85 9.42 8.41
N ILE A 70 -3.67 9.10 8.97
CA ILE A 70 -3.01 9.92 10.00
C ILE A 70 -2.61 11.28 9.42
N LEU A 71 -1.94 11.32 8.26
CA LEU A 71 -1.41 12.55 7.68
C LEU A 71 -2.49 13.55 7.26
N PHE A 72 -3.66 13.05 6.84
CA PHE A 72 -4.76 13.88 6.35
C PHE A 72 -5.97 13.90 7.30
N THR A 73 -5.84 13.32 8.51
CA THR A 73 -6.93 13.23 9.49
C THR A 73 -8.20 12.58 8.88
N VAL A 74 -8.02 11.59 7.99
CA VAL A 74 -9.12 10.85 7.38
C VAL A 74 -9.53 9.72 8.33
N ARG A 75 -10.84 9.62 8.62
CA ARG A 75 -11.38 8.56 9.48
C ARG A 75 -11.49 7.24 8.72
N SER A 76 -11.42 6.12 9.46
CA SER A 76 -11.45 4.75 8.92
C SER A 76 -12.87 4.19 8.77
N GLU A 77 -13.87 5.07 8.61
CA GLU A 77 -15.29 4.70 8.56
C GLU A 77 -15.68 3.86 7.34
#